data_AF-A0A6P6H7L0-F1
#
_entry.id   AF-A0A6P6H7L0-F1
#
_cell.length_a   1.000
_cell.length_b   1.000
_cell.length_c   1.000
_cell.angle_alpha   90.00
_cell.angle_beta   90.00
_cell.angle_gamma   90.00
#
_symmetry.space_group_name_H-M   'P 1'
#
loop_
_entity.id
_entity.type
_entity.pdbx_description
1 polymer ?
#
loop_
_entity_poly.entity_id
_entity_poly.type
_entity_poly.pdbx_seq_one_letter_code
_entity_poly.pdbx_strand_id
1 'polypeptide(L)'
;MSPTGPPQLAKDSPSLPGENPPQPSSCTEKRGRAAGYDPNLDKCLVTEDLLSVLAELQEAARCWPGDSPPSLAAVPDANADRCMVVHVVSCEEEFQQQKVDLLWRKLDDQAPLTQKHLVCGPVKVAGAPGTLTAPEYYELRHAQVRKASAVKHGRDLAQDPAWTEVFSVLSVATIKFEMLSTAPHGQLLLALADSSISTKGTKSGTFVMYNCARLATLFEGYRHSMEQGLYPTFPPVSSLDFSLLQDEGEWLLLFNGILPFPDLLSQTAALACTAPGLHTTARTETMCKFLVQLSMDFSSYYNRIHILGAPRPHLFGQMFARLQLLRAVREVLHTGLATLGLPPLDHI
;
A
#
# COMPACT_ATOMS: atom_id res chain seq x y z
N MET A 1 78.18 -61.82 -34.28
CA MET A 1 77.31 -60.86 -33.58
C MET A 1 76.03 -61.59 -33.18
N SER A 2 75.57 -61.26 -31.97
CA SER A 2 74.46 -61.76 -31.15
C SER A 2 73.09 -61.98 -31.84
N PRO A 3 72.14 -62.67 -31.17
CA PRO A 3 71.25 -63.67 -31.78
C PRO A 3 69.74 -63.32 -31.70
N THR A 4 68.92 -64.38 -31.86
CA THR A 4 67.61 -64.66 -31.21
C THR A 4 66.29 -64.10 -31.79
N GLY A 5 65.43 -65.05 -32.19
CA GLY A 5 64.15 -65.30 -31.51
C GLY A 5 62.86 -64.86 -32.23
N PRO A 6 61.88 -65.75 -32.48
CA PRO A 6 60.58 -65.40 -33.08
C PRO A 6 59.55 -65.03 -32.00
N PRO A 7 58.42 -64.36 -32.33
CA PRO A 7 57.28 -64.32 -31.42
C PRO A 7 56.09 -65.16 -31.92
N GLN A 8 55.49 -65.83 -30.93
CA GLN A 8 54.25 -66.60 -30.95
C GLN A 8 53.00 -65.73 -30.74
N LEU A 9 51.85 -66.33 -31.06
CA LEU A 9 50.47 -65.91 -30.83
C LEU A 9 50.16 -65.39 -29.41
N ALA A 10 49.21 -64.44 -29.33
CA ALA A 10 48.33 -64.30 -28.16
C ALA A 10 46.89 -63.97 -28.58
N LYS A 11 45.95 -64.68 -27.94
CA LYS A 11 44.50 -64.46 -27.90
C LYS A 11 44.20 -63.22 -27.05
N ASP A 12 43.09 -62.52 -27.31
CA ASP A 12 42.30 -61.91 -26.25
C ASP A 12 40.84 -61.64 -26.69
N SER A 13 39.92 -61.96 -25.79
CA SER A 13 38.46 -61.89 -25.90
C SER A 13 37.93 -60.47 -25.64
N PRO A 14 36.73 -60.10 -26.14
CA PRO A 14 36.17 -58.77 -25.92
C PRO A 14 35.38 -58.67 -24.60
N SER A 15 35.70 -57.66 -23.79
CA SER A 15 34.96 -57.24 -22.59
C SER A 15 34.01 -56.08 -22.93
N LEU A 16 32.76 -56.19 -22.45
CA LEU A 16 31.66 -55.23 -22.61
C LEU A 16 31.98 -53.89 -21.89
N PRO A 17 31.58 -52.72 -22.45
CA PRO A 17 31.72 -51.45 -21.77
C PRO A 17 30.57 -51.22 -20.77
N GLY A 18 30.95 -50.92 -19.52
CA GLY A 18 30.05 -50.56 -18.42
C GLY A 18 29.48 -49.15 -18.54
N GLU A 19 28.27 -48.98 -18.00
CA GLU A 19 27.53 -47.72 -17.89
C GLU A 19 28.29 -46.67 -17.06
N ASN A 20 28.40 -45.45 -17.59
CA ASN A 20 28.84 -44.27 -16.83
C ASN A 20 27.62 -43.63 -16.11
N PRO A 21 27.75 -43.24 -14.84
CA PRO A 21 26.69 -42.52 -14.12
C PRO A 21 26.55 -41.08 -14.66
N PRO A 22 25.33 -40.48 -14.60
CA PRO A 22 25.07 -39.17 -15.17
C PRO A 22 25.75 -38.06 -14.35
N GLN A 23 26.49 -37.19 -15.05
CA GLN A 23 27.04 -35.97 -14.45
C GLN A 23 25.93 -34.94 -14.19
N PRO A 24 26.01 -34.15 -13.10
CA PRO A 24 25.05 -33.10 -12.81
C PRO A 24 25.20 -31.97 -13.83
N SER A 25 24.14 -31.74 -14.61
CA SER A 25 24.01 -30.64 -15.56
C SER A 25 24.07 -29.30 -14.82
N SER A 26 25.16 -28.55 -14.97
CA SER A 26 25.23 -27.13 -14.61
C SER A 26 24.27 -26.36 -15.53
N CYS A 27 23.25 -25.73 -14.95
CA CYS A 27 22.21 -25.02 -15.70
C CYS A 27 22.15 -23.56 -15.24
N THR A 28 23.11 -22.77 -15.72
CA THR A 28 23.14 -21.30 -15.56
C THR A 28 23.10 -20.60 -16.92
N GLU A 29 22.22 -21.03 -17.83
CA GLU A 29 21.96 -20.29 -19.07
C GLU A 29 20.45 -20.11 -19.34
N LYS A 30 19.81 -19.31 -18.50
CA LYS A 30 18.65 -18.46 -18.89
C LYS A 30 18.94 -17.04 -18.38
N ARG A 31 19.91 -16.37 -19.01
CA ARG A 31 20.60 -15.14 -18.56
C ARG A 31 19.73 -13.87 -18.36
N GLY A 32 18.41 -13.97 -18.43
CA GLY A 32 17.48 -12.87 -18.12
C GLY A 32 16.58 -13.09 -16.91
N ARG A 33 16.47 -14.32 -16.38
CA ARG A 33 15.47 -14.66 -15.34
C ARG A 33 15.99 -14.62 -13.90
N ALA A 34 17.31 -14.46 -13.72
CA ALA A 34 17.96 -14.42 -12.41
C ALA A 34 18.48 -13.02 -12.02
N ALA A 35 18.10 -11.97 -12.77
CA ALA A 35 18.53 -10.61 -12.44
C ALA A 35 17.93 -10.16 -11.10
N GLY A 36 18.79 -9.84 -10.13
CA GLY A 36 18.40 -9.34 -8.80
C GLY A 36 18.31 -10.39 -7.69
N TYR A 37 18.61 -11.67 -7.96
CA TYR A 37 18.77 -12.68 -6.91
C TYR A 37 20.13 -12.55 -6.22
N ASP A 38 20.19 -13.01 -4.97
CA ASP A 38 21.43 -13.09 -4.21
C ASP A 38 22.44 -14.03 -4.91
N PRO A 39 23.70 -13.59 -5.11
CA PRO A 39 24.70 -14.40 -5.80
C PRO A 39 25.08 -15.69 -5.05
N ASN A 40 24.79 -15.78 -3.75
CA ASN A 40 25.08 -16.95 -2.92
C ASN A 40 23.97 -18.03 -2.97
N LEU A 41 23.00 -17.90 -3.89
CA LEU A 41 21.98 -18.92 -4.15
C LEU A 41 22.49 -20.06 -5.04
N ASP A 42 23.72 -20.53 -4.81
CA ASP A 42 24.33 -21.62 -5.58
C ASP A 42 23.86 -23.00 -5.10
N LYS A 43 23.50 -23.12 -3.81
CA LYS A 43 23.00 -24.36 -3.19
C LYS A 43 21.79 -24.10 -2.28
N CYS A 44 20.67 -24.73 -2.61
CA CYS A 44 19.46 -24.72 -1.79
C CYS A 44 19.21 -26.13 -1.24
N LEU A 45 19.33 -26.31 0.08
CA LEU A 45 18.84 -27.52 0.73
C LEU A 45 17.31 -27.45 0.78
N VAL A 46 16.65 -28.40 0.12
CA VAL A 46 15.18 -28.50 0.15
C VAL A 46 14.79 -29.16 1.46
N THR A 47 14.09 -28.42 2.32
CA THR A 47 13.54 -28.91 3.59
C THR A 47 12.03 -29.12 3.46
N GLU A 48 11.44 -29.88 4.39
CA GLU A 48 9.99 -30.09 4.45
C GLU A 48 9.24 -28.77 4.69
N ASP A 49 9.80 -27.87 5.51
CA ASP A 49 9.23 -26.53 5.74
C ASP A 49 9.14 -25.71 4.44
N LEU A 50 10.20 -25.74 3.62
CA LEU A 50 10.26 -25.01 2.35
C LEU A 50 9.22 -25.56 1.35
N LEU A 51 9.03 -26.88 1.33
CA LEU A 51 8.02 -27.54 0.50
C LEU A 51 6.60 -27.24 0.98
N SER A 52 6.40 -27.14 2.29
CA SER A 52 5.11 -26.80 2.89
C SER A 52 4.69 -25.37 2.50
N VAL A 53 5.60 -24.40 2.66
CA VAL A 53 5.37 -23.01 2.22
C VAL A 53 5.11 -22.94 0.71
N LEU A 54 5.86 -23.70 -0.09
CA LEU A 54 5.65 -23.75 -1.53
C LEU A 54 4.26 -24.32 -1.89
N ALA A 55 3.82 -25.38 -1.22
CA ALA A 55 2.52 -25.98 -1.45
C ALA A 55 1.38 -25.00 -1.12
N GLU A 56 1.50 -24.25 -0.01
CA GLU A 56 0.54 -23.19 0.35
C GLU A 56 0.48 -22.09 -0.73
N LEU A 57 1.64 -21.64 -1.22
CA LEU A 57 1.73 -20.65 -2.30
C LEU A 57 1.11 -21.16 -3.61
N GLN A 58 1.35 -22.42 -3.95
CA GLN A 58 0.77 -23.06 -5.13
C GLN A 58 -0.76 -23.14 -5.05
N GLU A 59 -1.30 -23.53 -3.90
CA GLU A 59 -2.75 -23.56 -3.69
C GLU A 59 -3.36 -22.16 -3.75
N ALA A 60 -2.71 -21.16 -3.14
CA ALA A 60 -3.16 -19.77 -3.21
C ALA A 60 -3.18 -19.24 -4.65
N ALA A 61 -2.16 -19.56 -5.46
CA ALA A 61 -2.11 -19.17 -6.87
C ALA A 61 -3.16 -19.90 -7.74
N ARG A 62 -3.47 -21.16 -7.43
CA ARG A 62 -4.54 -21.92 -8.11
C ARG A 62 -5.93 -21.38 -7.79
N CYS A 63 -6.13 -20.90 -6.57
CA CYS A 63 -7.40 -20.33 -6.12
C CYS A 63 -7.67 -18.93 -6.68
N TRP A 64 -6.78 -18.36 -7.50
CA TRP A 64 -7.00 -17.06 -8.13
C TRP A 64 -8.23 -17.09 -9.05
N PRO A 65 -9.32 -16.36 -8.73
CA PRO A 65 -10.49 -16.29 -9.60
C PRO A 65 -10.14 -15.47 -10.85
N GLY A 66 -10.26 -16.08 -12.03
CA GLY A 66 -9.95 -15.46 -13.32
C GLY A 66 -10.86 -14.29 -13.74
N ASP A 67 -11.74 -13.80 -12.87
CA ASP A 67 -12.74 -12.79 -13.19
C ASP A 67 -12.35 -11.40 -12.63
N SER A 68 -11.55 -10.68 -13.41
CA SER A 68 -11.58 -9.21 -13.37
C SER A 68 -12.80 -8.73 -14.19
N PRO A 69 -13.49 -7.64 -13.80
CA PRO A 69 -14.51 -7.04 -14.65
C PRO A 69 -13.91 -6.62 -15.99
N PRO A 70 -14.65 -6.71 -17.11
CA PRO A 70 -14.11 -6.42 -18.43
C PRO A 70 -13.69 -4.95 -18.50
N SER A 71 -12.38 -4.71 -18.52
CA SER A 71 -11.84 -3.42 -18.93
C SER A 71 -12.33 -3.11 -20.36
N LEU A 72 -12.89 -1.93 -20.55
CA LEU A 72 -13.32 -1.39 -21.84
C LEU A 72 -12.09 -1.10 -22.71
N ALA A 73 -11.50 -2.15 -23.28
CA ALA A 73 -10.68 -2.19 -24.51
C ALA A 73 -9.79 -3.45 -24.48
N ALA A 74 -10.36 -4.63 -24.72
CA ALA A 74 -9.57 -5.83 -24.96
C ALA A 74 -9.34 -5.99 -26.47
N VAL A 75 -8.10 -5.74 -26.92
CA VAL A 75 -7.60 -6.21 -28.22
C VAL A 75 -7.25 -7.69 -28.04
N PRO A 76 -7.76 -8.61 -28.88
CA PRO A 76 -7.48 -10.03 -28.75
C PRO A 76 -6.17 -10.33 -29.51
N ASP A 77 -5.03 -10.10 -28.86
CA ASP A 77 -3.78 -10.83 -29.14
C ASP A 77 -2.65 -10.35 -28.20
N ALA A 78 -2.56 -10.98 -27.03
CA ALA A 78 -1.32 -11.09 -26.25
C ALA A 78 -1.49 -12.26 -25.28
N ASN A 79 -0.77 -13.34 -25.54
CA ASN A 79 -0.34 -14.40 -24.62
C ASN A 79 -0.94 -14.31 -23.20
N ALA A 80 -1.92 -15.17 -22.91
CA ALA A 80 -2.70 -15.25 -21.67
C ALA A 80 -1.97 -14.66 -20.45
N ASP A 81 -2.54 -13.60 -19.90
CA ASP A 81 -1.97 -12.79 -18.82
C ASP A 81 -1.63 -13.70 -17.61
N ARG A 82 -0.35 -14.08 -17.51
CA ARG A 82 0.11 -15.01 -16.48
C ARG A 82 0.10 -14.29 -15.14
N CYS A 83 -0.67 -14.83 -14.21
CA CYS A 83 -0.74 -14.43 -12.80
C CYS A 83 0.61 -13.90 -12.30
N MET A 84 0.61 -12.70 -11.72
CA MET A 84 1.76 -12.13 -11.06
C MET A 84 1.69 -12.38 -9.56
N VAL A 85 2.83 -12.73 -8.95
CA VAL A 85 2.92 -12.89 -7.50
C VAL A 85 3.83 -11.82 -6.91
N VAL A 86 3.34 -11.13 -5.89
CA VAL A 86 4.10 -10.16 -5.11
C VAL A 86 4.24 -10.69 -3.69
N HIS A 87 5.46 -11.01 -3.30
CA HIS A 87 5.83 -11.50 -1.99
C HIS A 87 6.09 -10.31 -1.07
N VAL A 88 5.27 -10.12 -0.04
CA VAL A 88 5.54 -9.14 1.02
C VAL A 88 6.35 -9.84 2.10
N VAL A 89 7.63 -9.47 2.23
CA VAL A 89 8.58 -10.21 3.07
C VAL A 89 9.36 -9.29 3.97
N SER A 90 9.73 -9.77 5.16
CA SER A 90 10.71 -9.07 5.99
C SER A 90 12.10 -9.11 5.33
N CYS A 91 12.94 -8.11 5.61
CA CYS A 91 14.32 -8.11 5.13
C CYS A 91 15.15 -9.29 5.65
N GLU A 92 14.77 -9.91 6.77
CA GLU A 92 15.45 -11.05 7.37
C GLU A 92 15.12 -12.38 6.64
N GLU A 93 13.91 -12.48 6.10
CA GLU A 93 13.40 -13.69 5.42
C GLU A 93 13.59 -13.65 3.90
N GLU A 94 14.01 -12.51 3.34
CA GLU A 94 14.12 -12.31 1.89
C GLU A 94 14.96 -13.39 1.21
N PHE A 95 16.10 -13.77 1.80
CA PHE A 95 16.97 -14.81 1.26
C PHE A 95 16.29 -16.19 1.19
N GLN A 96 15.45 -16.52 2.18
CA GLN A 96 14.69 -17.76 2.16
C GLN A 96 13.55 -17.69 1.13
N GLN A 97 12.87 -16.55 1.01
CA GLN A 97 11.85 -16.35 -0.02
C GLN A 97 12.43 -16.52 -1.43
N GLN A 98 13.64 -16.03 -1.66
CA GLN A 98 14.33 -16.20 -2.95
C GLN A 98 14.55 -17.69 -3.29
N LYS A 99 14.83 -18.54 -2.30
CA LYS A 99 14.92 -19.99 -2.49
C LYS A 99 13.57 -20.61 -2.83
N VAL A 100 12.49 -20.20 -2.14
CA VAL A 100 11.12 -20.67 -2.43
C VAL A 100 10.73 -20.32 -3.87
N ASP A 101 10.98 -19.08 -4.31
CA ASP A 101 10.70 -18.63 -5.68
C ASP A 101 11.46 -19.47 -6.71
N LEU A 102 12.77 -19.68 -6.50
CA LEU A 102 13.57 -20.53 -7.38
C LEU A 102 13.08 -21.98 -7.39
N LEU A 103 12.70 -22.52 -6.23
CA LEU A 103 12.18 -23.87 -6.11
C LEU A 103 10.85 -24.02 -6.86
N TRP A 104 9.94 -23.05 -6.69
CA TRP A 104 8.66 -23.03 -7.40
C TRP A 104 8.87 -23.10 -8.91
N ARG A 105 9.75 -22.23 -9.45
CA ARG A 105 10.07 -22.21 -10.88
C ARG A 105 10.73 -23.49 -11.40
N LYS A 106 11.34 -24.27 -10.53
CA LYS A 106 12.02 -25.52 -10.91
C LYS A 106 11.09 -26.73 -10.85
N LEU A 107 10.16 -26.73 -9.89
CA LEU A 107 9.25 -27.86 -9.66
C LEU A 107 7.92 -27.74 -10.42
N ASP A 108 7.55 -26.54 -10.86
CA ASP A 108 6.24 -26.28 -11.44
C ASP A 108 6.36 -25.44 -12.73
N ASP A 109 6.03 -26.05 -13.87
CA ASP A 109 6.02 -25.37 -15.17
C ASP A 109 4.93 -24.28 -15.26
N GLN A 110 3.91 -24.36 -14.40
CA GLN A 110 2.84 -23.37 -14.27
C GLN A 110 3.16 -22.26 -13.27
N ALA A 111 4.37 -22.26 -12.68
CA ALA A 111 4.79 -21.18 -11.81
C ALA A 111 4.60 -19.80 -12.47
N PRO A 112 4.20 -18.77 -11.69
CA PRO A 112 4.11 -17.38 -12.15
C PRO A 112 5.39 -16.95 -12.90
N LEU A 113 5.25 -16.34 -14.07
CA LEU A 113 6.43 -15.82 -14.80
C LEU A 113 7.04 -14.63 -14.08
N THR A 114 6.20 -13.86 -13.41
CA THR A 114 6.59 -12.63 -12.74
C THR A 114 6.37 -12.81 -11.25
N GLN A 115 7.47 -12.92 -10.52
CA GLN A 115 7.49 -12.89 -9.06
C GLN A 115 8.29 -11.66 -8.62
N LYS A 116 7.76 -10.91 -7.64
CA LYS A 116 8.35 -9.67 -7.14
C LYS A 116 8.40 -9.68 -5.61
N HIS A 117 9.43 -9.07 -5.04
CA HIS A 117 9.59 -8.95 -3.58
C HIS A 117 9.36 -7.51 -3.15
N LEU A 118 8.33 -7.29 -2.33
CA LEU A 118 8.15 -6.07 -1.55
C LEU A 118 8.79 -6.30 -0.18
N VAL A 119 10.02 -5.79 0.00
CA VAL A 119 10.81 -6.01 1.22
C VAL A 119 10.48 -4.95 2.26
N CYS A 120 10.12 -5.41 3.45
CA CYS A 120 9.79 -4.59 4.61
C CYS A 120 10.95 -4.60 5.62
N GLY A 121 11.37 -3.41 6.06
CA GLY A 121 12.36 -3.22 7.11
C GLY A 121 11.81 -3.58 8.49
N PRO A 122 12.69 -3.73 9.49
CA PRO A 122 12.29 -4.17 10.82
C PRO A 122 11.56 -3.07 11.58
N VAL A 123 10.61 -3.48 12.42
CA VAL A 123 9.91 -2.61 13.37
C VAL A 123 10.58 -2.70 14.74
N LYS A 124 11.07 -1.58 15.27
CA LYS A 124 11.66 -1.51 16.62
C LYS A 124 10.84 -0.61 17.53
N VAL A 125 10.79 -0.94 18.81
CA VAL A 125 10.12 -0.15 19.83
C VAL A 125 11.16 0.71 20.56
N ALA A 126 10.91 2.01 20.65
CA ALA A 126 11.81 2.90 21.39
C ALA A 126 11.65 2.67 22.91
N GLY A 127 12.75 2.31 23.59
CA GLY A 127 12.85 2.39 25.06
C GLY A 127 12.26 1.23 25.87
N ALA A 128 11.91 0.09 25.26
CA ALA A 128 11.46 -1.10 25.99
C ALA A 128 12.26 -2.36 25.58
N PRO A 129 12.74 -3.18 26.53
CA PRO A 129 13.45 -4.43 26.24
C PRO A 129 12.52 -5.62 25.94
N GLY A 130 11.20 -5.42 25.91
CA GLY A 130 10.19 -6.47 25.68
C GLY A 130 9.66 -6.49 24.25
N THR A 131 9.31 -7.68 23.76
CA THR A 131 8.57 -7.87 22.50
C THR A 131 7.13 -7.43 22.67
N LEU A 132 6.77 -6.29 22.05
CA LEU A 132 5.39 -5.81 22.00
C LEU A 132 4.62 -6.55 20.89
N THR A 133 3.51 -7.17 21.22
CA THR A 133 2.67 -7.86 20.23
C THR A 133 1.74 -6.89 19.49
N ALA A 134 1.26 -7.27 18.30
CA ALA A 134 0.35 -6.44 17.53
C ALA A 134 -0.98 -6.13 18.27
N PRO A 135 -1.62 -7.08 18.99
CA PRO A 135 -2.81 -6.78 19.80
C PRO A 135 -2.52 -5.79 20.94
N GLU A 136 -1.41 -5.96 21.67
CA GLU A 136 -1.03 -5.05 22.75
C GLU A 136 -0.76 -3.64 22.22
N TYR A 137 -0.12 -3.53 21.06
CA TYR A 137 0.11 -2.25 20.41
C TYR A 137 -1.20 -1.59 19.92
N TYR A 138 -2.15 -2.38 19.40
CA TYR A 138 -3.48 -1.87 19.08
C TYR A 138 -4.20 -1.32 20.31
N GLU A 139 -4.26 -2.09 21.40
CA GLU A 139 -4.90 -1.67 22.65
C GLU A 139 -4.25 -0.41 23.24
N LEU A 140 -2.92 -0.31 23.16
CA LEU A 140 -2.19 0.89 23.55
C LEU A 140 -2.64 2.10 22.72
N ARG A 141 -2.62 1.99 21.39
CA ARG A 141 -3.01 3.09 20.49
C ARG A 141 -4.49 3.46 20.67
N HIS A 142 -5.35 2.47 20.88
CA HIS A 142 -6.77 2.68 21.17
C HIS A 142 -7.00 3.43 22.49
N ALA A 143 -6.32 3.04 23.57
CA ALA A 143 -6.38 3.74 24.84
C ALA A 143 -5.91 5.20 24.73
N GLN A 144 -4.86 5.45 23.95
CA GLN A 144 -4.33 6.79 23.74
C GLN A 144 -5.26 7.68 22.91
N VAL A 145 -5.86 7.16 21.83
CA VAL A 145 -6.87 7.86 21.03
C VAL A 145 -8.08 8.23 21.87
N ARG A 146 -8.58 7.29 22.69
CA ARG A 146 -9.70 7.52 23.60
C ARG A 146 -9.38 8.62 24.62
N LYS A 147 -8.19 8.58 25.24
CA LYS A 147 -7.70 9.60 26.17
C LYS A 147 -7.62 10.99 25.51
N ALA A 148 -7.06 11.06 24.30
CA ALA A 148 -6.92 12.33 23.57
C ALA A 148 -8.26 12.94 23.15
N SER A 149 -9.26 12.09 22.85
CA SER A 149 -10.61 12.51 22.47
C SER A 149 -11.44 12.97 23.66
N ALA A 150 -11.33 12.29 24.80
CA ALA A 150 -12.01 12.66 26.05
C ALA A 150 -11.61 14.07 26.55
N VAL A 151 -10.36 14.50 26.27
CA VAL A 151 -9.91 15.86 26.59
C VAL A 151 -10.60 16.92 25.72
N LYS A 152 -10.95 16.58 24.47
CA LYS A 152 -11.57 17.53 23.52
C LYS A 152 -13.09 17.64 23.66
N HIS A 153 -13.76 16.51 23.87
CA HIS A 153 -15.22 16.45 23.77
C HIS A 153 -15.91 16.13 25.13
N GLY A 154 -15.13 15.93 26.20
CA GLY A 154 -15.63 15.66 27.54
C GLY A 154 -15.62 14.17 27.92
N ARG A 155 -15.82 13.89 29.21
CA ARG A 155 -15.60 12.56 29.81
C ARG A 155 -16.70 11.54 29.50
N ASP A 156 -17.89 11.99 29.08
CA ASP A 156 -19.10 11.18 28.95
C ASP A 156 -19.20 10.39 27.62
N LEU A 157 -18.33 10.70 26.64
CA LEU A 157 -18.36 10.10 25.30
C LEU A 157 -17.69 8.73 25.25
N ALA A 158 -16.89 8.39 26.26
CA ALA A 158 -16.16 7.12 26.30
C ALA A 158 -17.07 5.89 26.44
N GLN A 159 -18.34 6.09 26.81
CA GLN A 159 -19.34 5.03 27.03
C GLN A 159 -20.42 5.00 25.94
N ASP A 160 -20.36 5.92 24.96
CA ASP A 160 -21.30 5.96 23.85
C ASP A 160 -20.89 4.93 22.77
N PRO A 161 -21.79 4.01 22.37
CA PRO A 161 -21.53 3.06 21.30
C PRO A 161 -21.09 3.71 19.98
N ALA A 162 -21.61 4.90 19.65
CA ALA A 162 -21.21 5.61 18.43
C ALA A 162 -19.73 6.02 18.46
N TRP A 163 -19.25 6.41 19.63
CA TRP A 163 -17.85 6.79 19.84
C TRP A 163 -16.90 5.60 19.86
N THR A 164 -17.39 4.42 20.23
CA THR A 164 -16.58 3.18 20.21
C THR A 164 -16.10 2.88 18.79
N GLU A 165 -16.98 3.00 17.80
CA GLU A 165 -16.61 2.80 16.39
C GLU A 165 -15.65 3.90 15.90
N VAL A 166 -15.92 5.16 16.25
CA VAL A 166 -15.03 6.29 15.92
C VAL A 166 -13.63 6.08 16.50
N PHE A 167 -13.51 5.61 17.75
CA PHE A 167 -12.21 5.31 18.36
C PHE A 167 -11.50 4.16 17.65
N SER A 168 -12.21 3.10 17.25
CA SER A 168 -11.60 2.02 16.48
C SER A 168 -11.03 2.54 15.16
N VAL A 169 -11.83 3.29 14.39
CA VAL A 169 -11.41 3.87 13.11
C VAL A 169 -10.20 4.81 13.27
N LEU A 170 -10.23 5.70 14.26
CA LEU A 170 -9.10 6.60 14.56
C LEU A 170 -7.84 5.85 15.00
N SER A 171 -7.98 4.74 15.71
CA SER A 171 -6.86 3.89 16.14
C SER A 171 -6.22 3.17 14.97
N VAL A 172 -7.03 2.56 14.11
CA VAL A 172 -6.55 1.93 12.87
C VAL A 172 -5.88 2.96 11.97
N ALA A 173 -6.47 4.15 11.80
CA ALA A 173 -5.87 5.24 11.04
C ALA A 173 -4.53 5.68 11.62
N THR A 174 -4.42 5.78 12.95
CA THR A 174 -3.17 6.14 13.63
C THR A 174 -2.09 5.10 13.37
N ILE A 175 -2.40 3.81 13.54
CA ILE A 175 -1.47 2.70 13.31
C ILE A 175 -1.03 2.67 11.84
N LYS A 176 -1.98 2.71 10.90
CA LYS A 176 -1.67 2.65 9.47
C LYS A 176 -0.83 3.84 9.03
N PHE A 177 -1.11 5.05 9.48
CA PHE A 177 -0.25 6.20 9.16
C PHE A 177 1.14 6.07 9.80
N GLU A 178 1.28 5.57 11.02
CA GLU A 178 2.60 5.35 11.64
C GLU A 178 3.42 4.32 10.84
N MET A 179 2.79 3.22 10.41
CA MET A 179 3.44 2.14 9.66
C MET A 179 3.77 2.55 8.23
N LEU A 180 2.80 3.15 7.53
CA LEU A 180 2.87 3.39 6.08
C LEU A 180 3.49 4.74 5.71
N SER A 181 3.74 5.64 6.66
CA SER A 181 4.43 6.92 6.39
C SER A 181 5.96 6.78 6.29
N THR A 182 6.49 5.60 6.61
CA THR A 182 7.90 5.23 6.40
C THR A 182 8.00 4.40 5.14
N ALA A 183 9.06 4.59 4.35
CA ALA A 183 9.29 3.78 3.16
C ALA A 183 9.44 2.30 3.55
N PRO A 184 8.91 1.34 2.76
CA PRO A 184 8.81 -0.06 3.18
C PRO A 184 10.13 -0.69 3.64
N HIS A 185 11.24 -0.40 2.96
CA HIS A 185 12.57 -0.94 3.26
C HIS A 185 13.25 -0.29 4.48
N GLY A 186 12.70 0.82 4.98
CA GLY A 186 13.25 1.54 6.12
C GLY A 186 12.94 0.86 7.45
N GLN A 187 13.85 1.00 8.42
CA GLN A 187 13.53 0.63 9.80
C GLN A 187 12.45 1.57 10.35
N LEU A 188 11.37 1.00 10.90
CA LEU A 188 10.34 1.76 11.59
C LEU A 188 10.62 1.78 13.09
N LEU A 189 10.61 2.96 13.69
CA LEU A 189 10.73 3.12 15.15
C LEU A 189 9.39 3.54 15.74
N LEU A 190 8.78 2.67 16.54
CA LEU A 190 7.54 2.94 17.25
C LEU A 190 7.83 3.77 18.51
N ALA A 191 7.27 4.98 18.56
CA ALA A 191 7.33 5.85 19.71
C ALA A 191 6.07 5.62 20.57
N LEU A 192 6.21 4.92 21.70
CA LEU A 192 5.07 4.57 22.56
C LEU A 192 4.55 5.73 23.43
N ALA A 193 5.27 6.85 23.50
CA ALA A 193 4.91 7.98 24.34
C ALA A 193 3.59 8.63 23.89
N ASP A 194 2.78 9.06 24.86
CA ASP A 194 1.49 9.74 24.63
C ASP A 194 1.60 11.00 23.74
N SER A 195 2.77 11.66 23.73
CA SER A 195 3.03 12.83 22.88
C SER A 195 3.03 12.54 21.38
N SER A 196 3.14 11.26 20.98
CA SER A 196 3.10 10.82 19.58
C SER A 196 1.70 10.90 18.97
N ILE A 197 0.65 10.76 19.80
CA ILE A 197 -0.76 10.84 19.36
C ILE A 197 -1.30 12.19 19.79
N SER A 198 -0.88 13.21 19.06
CA SER A 198 -1.49 14.52 19.20
C SER A 198 -2.65 14.65 18.23
N THR A 199 -3.85 14.84 18.76
CA THR A 199 -5.03 15.30 17.99
C THR A 199 -4.89 16.74 17.48
N LYS A 200 -3.77 17.42 17.82
CA LYS A 200 -3.30 18.69 17.25
C LYS A 200 -2.07 18.51 16.36
N GLY A 201 -1.48 17.31 16.31
CA GLY A 201 -0.33 17.02 15.48
C GLY A 201 -0.77 16.96 14.04
N THR A 202 -0.32 17.92 13.23
CA THR A 202 -0.70 18.05 11.82
C THR A 202 -0.18 16.90 10.95
N LYS A 203 0.54 15.92 11.50
CA LYS A 203 1.21 14.82 10.79
C LYS A 203 0.63 13.42 11.09
N SER A 204 -0.58 13.33 11.61
CA SER A 204 -1.19 12.04 12.03
C SER A 204 -2.38 11.66 11.16
N GLY A 205 -2.62 10.35 10.98
CA GLY A 205 -3.85 9.84 10.38
C GLY A 205 -5.11 10.38 11.05
N THR A 206 -5.10 10.54 12.38
CA THR A 206 -6.21 11.15 13.13
C THR A 206 -6.53 12.58 12.64
N PHE A 207 -5.52 13.35 12.24
CA PHE A 207 -5.73 14.71 11.70
C PHE A 207 -6.39 14.68 10.32
N VAL A 208 -6.00 13.75 9.45
CA VAL A 208 -6.64 13.54 8.14
C VAL A 208 -8.11 13.14 8.33
N MET A 209 -8.36 12.19 9.23
CA MET A 209 -9.70 11.70 9.54
C MET A 209 -10.61 12.79 10.11
N TYR A 210 -10.09 13.66 10.98
CA TYR A 210 -10.81 14.82 11.48
C TYR A 210 -11.20 15.81 10.36
N ASN A 211 -10.33 16.02 9.37
CA ASN A 211 -10.66 16.88 8.24
C ASN A 211 -11.73 16.27 7.32
N CYS A 212 -11.78 14.94 7.19
CA CYS A 212 -12.89 14.25 6.52
C CYS A 212 -14.22 14.53 7.24
N ALA A 213 -14.24 14.40 8.57
CA ALA A 213 -15.43 14.69 9.37
C ALA A 213 -15.88 16.17 9.24
N ARG A 214 -14.94 17.13 9.20
CA ARG A 214 -15.28 18.54 8.96
C ARG A 214 -15.94 18.76 7.59
N LEU A 215 -15.44 18.11 6.54
CA LEU A 215 -16.04 18.19 5.22
C LEU A 215 -17.44 17.56 5.20
N ALA A 216 -17.60 16.40 5.84
CA ALA A 216 -18.91 15.77 5.98
C ALA A 216 -19.90 16.68 6.70
N THR A 217 -19.53 17.26 7.85
CA THR A 217 -20.35 18.23 8.58
C THR A 217 -20.68 19.49 7.76
N LEU A 218 -19.73 20.00 6.97
CA LEU A 218 -19.98 21.12 6.05
C LEU A 218 -21.08 20.78 5.03
N PHE A 219 -20.95 19.64 4.35
CA PHE A 219 -21.90 19.23 3.32
C PHE A 219 -23.27 18.88 3.90
N GLU A 220 -23.29 18.28 5.09
CA GLU A 220 -24.50 18.01 5.84
C GLU A 220 -25.20 19.32 6.26
N GLY A 221 -24.44 20.31 6.75
CA GLY A 221 -24.96 21.64 7.06
C GLY A 221 -25.53 22.36 5.85
N TYR A 222 -24.91 22.22 4.67
CA TYR A 222 -25.45 22.73 3.42
C TYR A 222 -26.77 22.03 3.05
N ARG A 223 -26.79 20.69 3.09
CA ARG A 223 -27.98 19.89 2.78
C ARG A 223 -29.16 20.30 3.67
N HIS A 224 -28.94 20.40 4.98
CA HIS A 224 -29.98 20.80 5.93
C HIS A 224 -30.48 22.23 5.67
N SER A 225 -29.57 23.17 5.41
CA SER A 225 -29.93 24.57 5.11
C SER A 225 -30.70 24.71 3.79
N MET A 226 -30.38 23.86 2.80
CA MET A 226 -31.13 23.77 1.53
C MET A 226 -32.54 23.21 1.77
N GLU A 227 -32.69 22.16 2.58
CA GLU A 227 -33.99 21.58 2.92
C GLU A 227 -34.91 22.56 3.67
N GLN A 228 -34.32 23.44 4.47
CA GLN A 228 -35.03 24.54 5.14
C GLN A 228 -35.33 25.74 4.23
N GLY A 229 -34.88 25.72 2.97
CA GLY A 229 -35.06 26.82 2.01
C GLY A 229 -34.15 28.03 2.25
N LEU A 230 -33.11 27.91 3.10
CA LEU A 230 -32.13 28.99 3.34
C LEU A 230 -31.14 29.15 2.18
N TYR A 231 -30.76 28.04 1.55
CA TYR A 231 -29.93 28.03 0.35
C TYR A 231 -30.65 27.40 -0.84
N PRO A 232 -30.34 27.81 -2.08
CA PRO A 232 -30.87 27.13 -3.26
C PRO A 232 -30.25 25.75 -3.44
N THR A 233 -30.94 24.92 -4.23
CA THR A 233 -30.41 23.64 -4.71
C THR A 233 -29.08 23.83 -5.44
N PHE A 234 -28.19 22.86 -5.28
CA PHE A 234 -26.86 22.91 -5.87
C PHE A 234 -26.97 22.96 -7.40
N PRO A 235 -26.46 24.01 -8.06
CA PRO A 235 -26.62 24.15 -9.50
C PRO A 235 -25.70 23.19 -10.27
N PRO A 236 -25.98 22.88 -11.55
CA PRO A 236 -25.11 22.05 -12.37
C PRO A 236 -23.70 22.63 -12.47
N VAL A 237 -22.67 21.79 -12.48
CA VAL A 237 -21.26 22.22 -12.55
C VAL A 237 -20.98 23.12 -13.75
N SER A 238 -21.62 22.86 -14.89
CA SER A 238 -21.50 23.67 -16.11
C SER A 238 -22.01 25.10 -15.99
N SER A 239 -22.78 25.41 -14.94
CA SER A 239 -23.31 26.75 -14.65
C SER A 239 -22.53 27.51 -13.58
N LEU A 240 -21.52 26.87 -12.97
CA LEU A 240 -20.69 27.49 -11.95
C LEU A 240 -19.69 28.46 -12.58
N ASP A 241 -19.55 29.62 -11.97
CA ASP A 241 -18.49 30.58 -12.31
C ASP A 241 -17.30 30.41 -11.38
N PHE A 242 -16.28 29.69 -11.86
CA PHE A 242 -15.04 29.47 -11.11
C PHE A 242 -14.13 30.71 -11.06
N SER A 243 -14.40 31.78 -11.83
CA SER A 243 -13.64 33.04 -11.71
C SER A 243 -13.87 33.78 -10.38
N LEU A 244 -14.89 33.35 -9.63
CA LEU A 244 -15.19 33.81 -8.27
C LEU A 244 -14.28 33.22 -7.19
N LEU A 245 -13.48 32.20 -7.54
CA LEU A 245 -12.42 31.68 -6.68
C LEU A 245 -11.19 32.57 -6.86
N GLN A 246 -10.82 33.31 -5.83
CA GLN A 246 -9.76 34.32 -5.86
C GLN A 246 -8.80 34.21 -4.68
N ASP A 247 -9.15 33.42 -3.66
CA ASP A 247 -8.30 33.24 -2.49
C ASP A 247 -7.12 32.32 -2.82
N GLU A 248 -5.94 32.65 -2.32
CA GLU A 248 -4.73 31.86 -2.54
C GLU A 248 -4.90 30.41 -2.06
N GLY A 249 -5.66 30.19 -0.97
CA GLY A 249 -5.97 28.86 -0.47
C GLY A 249 -6.82 28.02 -1.43
N GLU A 250 -7.69 28.65 -2.23
CA GLU A 250 -8.50 27.95 -3.24
C GLU A 250 -7.61 27.39 -4.35
N TRP A 251 -6.68 28.22 -4.82
CA TRP A 251 -5.68 27.84 -5.82
C TRP A 251 -4.72 26.77 -5.28
N LEU A 252 -4.30 26.89 -4.02
CA LEU A 252 -3.45 25.90 -3.37
C LEU A 252 -4.11 24.52 -3.35
N LEU A 253 -5.38 24.45 -2.93
CA LEU A 253 -6.15 23.20 -2.91
C LEU A 253 -6.31 22.58 -4.31
N LEU A 254 -6.54 23.41 -5.32
CA LEU A 254 -6.69 22.96 -6.70
C LEU A 254 -5.37 22.43 -7.27
N PHE A 255 -4.31 23.25 -7.26
CA PHE A 255 -3.05 22.96 -7.95
C PHE A 255 -2.16 21.96 -7.21
N ASN A 256 -2.22 21.93 -5.88
CA ASN A 256 -1.37 21.02 -5.09
C ASN A 256 -2.13 19.81 -4.55
N GLY A 257 -3.45 19.92 -4.42
CA GLY A 257 -4.31 18.83 -3.97
C GLY A 257 -4.95 18.07 -5.13
N ILE A 258 -5.84 18.72 -5.86
CA ILE A 258 -6.76 18.02 -6.78
C ILE A 258 -6.06 17.62 -8.08
N LEU A 259 -5.43 18.55 -8.79
CA LEU A 259 -4.84 18.29 -10.10
C LEU A 259 -3.73 17.24 -10.13
N PRO A 260 -2.78 17.18 -9.16
CA PRO A 260 -1.71 16.18 -9.19
C PRO A 260 -2.14 14.80 -8.68
N PHE A 261 -3.34 14.69 -8.08
CA PHE A 261 -3.77 13.45 -7.45
C PHE A 261 -3.88 12.23 -8.40
N PRO A 262 -4.41 12.34 -9.63
CA PRO A 262 -4.47 11.19 -10.55
C PRO A 262 -3.10 10.60 -10.89
N ASP A 263 -2.10 11.47 -11.08
CA ASP A 263 -0.72 11.04 -11.35
C ASP A 263 -0.10 10.39 -10.12
N LEU A 264 -0.33 10.97 -8.93
CA LEU A 264 0.10 10.38 -7.67
C LEU A 264 -0.55 9.01 -7.44
N LEU A 265 -1.86 8.90 -7.68
CA LEU A 265 -2.61 7.65 -7.53
C LEU A 265 -2.07 6.59 -8.49
N SER A 266 -1.82 6.96 -9.75
CA SER A 266 -1.23 6.07 -10.74
C SER A 266 0.17 5.60 -10.32
N GLN A 267 1.01 6.49 -9.80
CA GLN A 267 2.35 6.16 -9.31
C GLN A 267 2.38 5.32 -8.03
N THR A 268 1.36 5.43 -7.19
CA THR A 268 1.26 4.68 -5.92
C THR A 268 0.55 3.34 -6.09
N ALA A 269 -0.39 3.24 -7.03
CA ALA A 269 -1.06 1.99 -7.41
C ALA A 269 -0.20 1.14 -8.35
N ALA A 270 0.66 1.76 -9.17
CA ALA A 270 1.61 1.03 -10.01
C ALA A 270 2.71 0.41 -9.14
N LEU A 271 2.48 -0.83 -8.72
CA LEU A 271 3.57 -1.73 -8.41
C LEU A 271 4.43 -1.79 -9.68
N ALA A 272 5.74 -1.59 -9.57
CA ALA A 272 6.68 -1.59 -10.69
C ALA A 272 6.93 -3.01 -11.22
N CYS A 273 5.83 -3.71 -11.48
CA CYS A 273 5.66 -5.10 -11.82
C CYS A 273 6.39 -5.50 -13.11
N THR A 274 6.48 -4.57 -14.06
CA THR A 274 7.18 -4.76 -15.35
C THR A 274 8.64 -4.30 -15.32
N ALA A 275 9.10 -3.65 -14.25
CA ALA A 275 10.50 -3.24 -14.14
C ALA A 275 11.41 -4.47 -14.07
N PRO A 276 12.64 -4.43 -14.63
CA PRO A 276 13.59 -5.53 -14.48
C PRO A 276 14.02 -5.68 -13.01
N GLY A 277 14.36 -6.90 -12.60
CA GLY A 277 14.84 -7.22 -11.25
C GLY A 277 13.81 -7.93 -10.38
N LEU A 278 14.21 -8.31 -9.16
CA LEU A 278 13.37 -9.06 -8.22
C LEU A 278 12.51 -8.14 -7.36
N HIS A 279 13.03 -6.98 -6.97
CA HIS A 279 12.36 -6.09 -6.02
C HIS A 279 11.26 -5.26 -6.68
N THR A 280 10.22 -5.01 -5.91
CA THR A 280 9.22 -3.97 -6.18
C THR A 280 9.09 -3.09 -4.94
N THR A 281 8.48 -1.92 -5.10
CA THR A 281 8.25 -0.99 -4.00
C THR A 281 6.78 -0.57 -3.97
N ALA A 282 6.29 -0.26 -2.78
CA ALA A 282 5.01 0.40 -2.55
C ALA A 282 5.31 1.81 -2.05
N ARG A 283 4.69 2.82 -2.66
CA ARG A 283 4.93 4.24 -2.33
C ARG A 283 3.90 4.78 -1.33
N THR A 284 3.56 3.97 -0.33
CA THR A 284 2.51 4.32 0.64
C THR A 284 2.86 5.58 1.44
N GLU A 285 4.15 5.80 1.68
CA GLU A 285 4.66 6.97 2.40
C GLU A 285 4.38 8.28 1.64
N THR A 286 4.38 8.22 0.32
CA THR A 286 4.08 9.36 -0.54
C THR A 286 2.59 9.70 -0.45
N MET A 287 1.70 8.70 -0.47
CA MET A 287 0.27 8.89 -0.26
C MET A 287 -0.04 9.47 1.13
N CYS A 288 0.56 8.91 2.19
CA CYS A 288 0.38 9.42 3.56
C CYS A 288 0.81 10.89 3.69
N LYS A 289 1.98 11.25 3.15
CA LYS A 289 2.47 12.65 3.17
C LYS A 289 1.55 13.60 2.41
N PHE A 290 1.07 13.16 1.24
CA PHE A 290 0.14 13.94 0.44
C PHE A 290 -1.19 14.19 1.18
N LEU A 291 -1.81 13.15 1.74
CA LEU A 291 -3.06 13.29 2.49
C LEU A 291 -2.92 14.21 3.71
N VAL A 292 -1.80 14.10 4.41
CA VAL A 292 -1.43 14.97 5.52
C VAL A 292 -1.31 16.42 5.05
N GLN A 293 -0.58 16.68 3.96
CA GLN A 293 -0.39 18.03 3.42
C GLN A 293 -1.72 18.64 2.94
N LEU A 294 -2.51 17.91 2.17
CA LEU A 294 -3.84 18.34 1.72
C LEU A 294 -4.74 18.68 2.90
N SER A 295 -4.68 17.89 3.98
CA SER A 295 -5.44 18.16 5.20
C SER A 295 -4.97 19.43 5.92
N MET A 296 -3.67 19.76 5.89
CA MET A 296 -3.15 21.01 6.43
C MET A 296 -3.64 22.21 5.62
N ASP A 297 -3.54 22.13 4.30
CA ASP A 297 -3.95 23.19 3.38
C ASP A 297 -5.46 23.44 3.50
N PHE A 298 -6.27 22.39 3.53
CA PHE A 298 -7.71 22.47 3.76
C PHE A 298 -8.04 23.05 5.13
N SER A 299 -7.41 22.56 6.21
CA SER A 299 -7.62 23.10 7.55
C SER A 299 -7.32 24.60 7.64
N SER A 300 -6.23 25.04 7.01
CA SER A 300 -5.82 26.44 6.95
C SER A 300 -6.85 27.28 6.20
N TYR A 301 -7.26 26.83 5.01
CA TYR A 301 -8.27 27.49 4.18
C TYR A 301 -9.62 27.60 4.91
N TYR A 302 -10.15 26.49 5.42
CA TYR A 302 -11.46 26.45 6.08
C TYR A 302 -11.53 27.33 7.32
N ASN A 303 -10.42 27.48 8.06
CA ASN A 303 -10.40 28.36 9.23
C ASN A 303 -10.47 29.85 8.87
N ARG A 304 -10.08 30.24 7.65
CA ARG A 304 -10.06 31.62 7.19
C ARG A 304 -11.30 31.99 6.40
N ILE A 305 -11.83 31.05 5.61
CA ILE A 305 -12.88 31.31 4.63
C ILE A 305 -14.20 30.69 5.09
N HIS A 306 -15.21 31.54 5.27
CA HIS A 306 -16.57 31.10 5.52
C HIS A 306 -17.21 30.57 4.24
N ILE A 307 -17.41 29.25 4.18
CA ILE A 307 -18.03 28.59 3.04
C ILE A 307 -19.54 28.82 3.06
N LEU A 308 -20.21 28.37 4.13
CA LEU A 308 -21.64 28.63 4.36
C LEU A 308 -21.80 29.92 5.17
N GLY A 309 -21.98 31.03 4.45
CA GLY A 309 -22.17 32.37 5.02
C GLY A 309 -23.64 32.79 5.09
N ALA A 310 -23.90 34.06 5.42
CA ALA A 310 -25.27 34.59 5.44
C ALA A 310 -25.99 34.33 4.09
N PRO A 311 -27.28 33.91 4.09
CA PRO A 311 -28.00 33.50 2.89
C PRO A 311 -28.40 34.71 2.03
N ARG A 312 -27.42 35.33 1.39
CA ARG A 312 -27.60 36.50 0.51
C ARG A 312 -27.43 36.07 -0.95
N PRO A 313 -28.40 36.34 -1.83
CA PRO A 313 -28.38 35.85 -3.22
C PRO A 313 -27.10 36.14 -4.01
N HIS A 314 -26.51 37.32 -3.83
CA HIS A 314 -25.27 37.70 -4.51
C HIS A 314 -24.02 36.93 -4.05
N LEU A 315 -24.07 36.20 -2.93
CA LEU A 315 -22.96 35.38 -2.41
C LEU A 315 -23.06 33.92 -2.86
N PHE A 316 -24.20 33.48 -3.40
CA PHE A 316 -24.42 32.07 -3.73
C PHE A 316 -23.49 31.57 -4.82
N GLY A 317 -23.17 32.38 -5.83
CA GLY A 317 -22.24 32.00 -6.89
C GLY A 317 -20.88 31.55 -6.34
N GLN A 318 -20.27 32.38 -5.49
CA GLN A 318 -18.99 32.07 -4.86
C GLN A 318 -19.09 30.89 -3.89
N MET A 319 -20.16 30.83 -3.09
CA MET A 319 -20.42 29.70 -2.19
C MET A 319 -20.46 28.37 -2.96
N PHE A 320 -21.18 28.30 -4.08
CA PHE A 320 -21.27 27.08 -4.88
C PHE A 320 -19.95 26.70 -5.54
N ALA A 321 -19.19 27.67 -6.05
CA ALA A 321 -17.85 27.42 -6.57
C ALA A 321 -16.93 26.81 -5.49
N ARG A 322 -16.96 27.34 -4.26
CA ARG A 322 -16.21 26.81 -3.11
C ARG A 322 -16.68 25.43 -2.70
N LEU A 323 -17.98 25.20 -2.62
CA LEU A 323 -18.53 23.87 -2.31
C LEU A 323 -18.13 22.83 -3.37
N GLN A 324 -18.08 23.21 -4.65
CA GLN A 324 -17.61 22.32 -5.72
C GLN A 324 -16.12 21.99 -5.56
N LEU A 325 -15.27 22.99 -5.26
CA LEU A 325 -13.86 22.78 -4.97
C LEU A 325 -13.69 21.81 -3.78
N LEU A 326 -14.40 22.05 -2.68
CA LEU A 326 -14.32 21.22 -1.48
C LEU A 326 -14.90 19.81 -1.67
N ARG A 327 -15.83 19.63 -2.63
CA ARG A 327 -16.32 18.30 -3.02
C ARG A 327 -15.19 17.49 -3.66
N ALA A 328 -14.43 18.11 -4.56
CA ALA A 328 -13.26 17.48 -5.15
C ALA A 328 -12.16 17.18 -4.10
N VAL A 329 -11.91 18.09 -3.15
CA VAL A 329 -10.98 17.81 -2.02
C VAL A 329 -11.46 16.59 -1.20
N ARG A 330 -12.76 16.49 -0.92
CA ARG A 330 -13.34 15.34 -0.21
C ARG A 330 -13.11 14.04 -0.98
N GLU A 331 -13.37 14.03 -2.28
CA GLU A 331 -13.16 12.85 -3.13
C GLU A 331 -11.69 12.40 -3.14
N VAL A 332 -10.75 13.34 -3.21
CA VAL A 332 -9.31 13.06 -3.14
C VAL A 332 -8.93 12.44 -1.79
N LEU A 333 -9.37 13.03 -0.67
CA LEU A 333 -9.11 12.50 0.67
C LEU A 333 -9.70 11.09 0.83
N HIS A 334 -10.95 10.89 0.42
CA HIS A 334 -11.63 9.60 0.53
C HIS A 334 -10.95 8.53 -0.33
N THR A 335 -10.60 8.86 -1.58
CA THR A 335 -9.93 7.93 -2.50
C THR A 335 -8.54 7.56 -1.99
N GLY A 336 -7.77 8.54 -1.52
CA GLY A 336 -6.44 8.27 -0.95
C GLY A 336 -6.52 7.42 0.33
N LEU A 337 -7.47 7.69 1.23
CA LEU A 337 -7.69 6.86 2.42
C LEU A 337 -8.10 5.42 2.06
N ALA A 338 -8.95 5.25 1.04
CA ALA A 338 -9.36 3.95 0.55
C ALA A 338 -8.16 3.12 0.04
N THR A 339 -7.16 3.76 -0.59
CA THR A 339 -5.92 3.06 -1.02
C THR A 339 -5.10 2.53 0.16
N LEU A 340 -5.26 3.12 1.35
CA LEU A 340 -4.65 2.66 2.60
C LEU A 340 -5.58 1.68 3.37
N GLY A 341 -6.74 1.33 2.80
CA GLY A 341 -7.78 0.54 3.44
C GLY A 341 -8.34 1.21 4.70
N LEU A 342 -8.52 2.53 4.66
CA LEU A 342 -9.12 3.32 5.73
C LEU A 342 -10.46 3.89 5.26
N PRO A 343 -11.56 3.68 5.99
CA PRO A 343 -12.81 4.38 5.71
C PRO A 343 -12.68 5.85 6.15
N PRO A 344 -13.22 6.83 5.41
CA PRO A 344 -13.30 8.20 5.88
C PRO A 344 -14.28 8.31 7.07
N LEU A 345 -14.02 9.24 8.00
CA LEU A 345 -14.97 9.57 9.06
C LEU A 345 -15.97 10.61 8.58
N ASP A 346 -17.25 10.35 8.83
CA ASP A 346 -18.34 11.26 8.48
C ASP A 346 -18.74 12.20 9.63
N HIS A 347 -18.31 11.91 10.86
CA HIS A 347 -18.56 12.74 12.04
C HIS A 347 -17.49 12.53 13.12
N ILE A 348 -17.22 13.57 13.90
CA ILE A 348 -16.42 13.61 15.13
C ILE A 348 -17.01 14.68 16.05
#